data_AF-H9FLK6-F1
#
_entry.id   AF-H9FLK6-F1
#
_cell.length_a   1.000
_cell.length_b   1.000
_cell.length_c   1.000
_cell.angle_alpha   90.00
_cell.angle_beta   90.00
_cell.angle_gamma   90.00
#
_symmetry.space_group_name_H-M   'P 1'
#
loop_
_entity.id
_entity.type
_entity.pdbx_description
1 polymer ?
#
loop_
_entity_poly.entity_id
_entity_poly.type
_entity_poly.pdbx_seq_one_letter_code
_entity_poly.pdbx_strand_id
1 'polypeptide(L)'
;EPLVAFSHHVLDKLVRLVVRPPIISGQIVNLGRGAFEAMAHVVSLVHRSLEAAQDARGHCPQLAAYIHYAFRLPGTEPSLPDGAPPVTVQAATLARGSGR
;
A
#
# COMPACT_ATOMS: atom_id res chain seq x y z
N GLU A 1 3.14 1.97 9.83
CA GLU A 1 1.74 2.37 9.71
C GLU A 1 1.01 1.54 8.66
N PRO A 2 -0.03 0.78 9.01
CA PRO A 2 -0.77 -0.06 8.06
C PRO A 2 -1.78 0.74 7.21
N LEU A 3 -2.29 1.88 7.71
CA LEU A 3 -3.40 2.60 7.08
C LEU A 3 -3.08 3.12 5.67
N VAL A 4 -1.91 3.73 5.49
CA VAL A 4 -1.46 4.21 4.18
C VAL A 4 -1.28 3.03 3.21
N ALA A 5 -0.70 1.92 3.69
CA ALA A 5 -0.38 0.75 2.87
C ALA A 5 -1.61 -0.01 2.33
N PHE A 6 -2.73 -0.01 3.07
CA PHE A 6 -3.95 -0.68 2.63
C PHE A 6 -4.98 0.26 1.99
N SER A 7 -4.73 1.57 1.99
CA SER A 7 -5.67 2.60 1.50
C SER A 7 -6.18 2.33 0.09
N HIS A 8 -5.31 1.93 -0.84
CA HIS A 8 -5.67 1.66 -2.24
C HIS A 8 -6.65 0.48 -2.38
N HIS A 9 -6.48 -0.59 -1.59
CA HIS A 9 -7.40 -1.72 -1.60
C HIS A 9 -8.78 -1.36 -1.07
N VAL A 10 -8.85 -0.50 -0.05
CA VAL A 10 -10.12 -0.03 0.51
C VAL A 10 -10.82 0.88 -0.51
N LEU A 11 -10.09 1.84 -1.07
CA LEU A 11 -10.63 2.76 -2.08
C LEU A 11 -11.11 2.03 -3.34
N ASP A 12 -10.37 1.05 -3.85
CA ASP A 12 -10.80 0.21 -4.99
C ASP A 12 -12.16 -0.47 -4.74
N LYS A 13 -12.34 -1.05 -3.55
CA LYS A 13 -13.60 -1.69 -3.17
C LYS A 13 -14.74 -0.69 -3.08
N LEU A 14 -14.51 0.49 -2.49
CA LEU A 14 -15.52 1.54 -2.38
C LEU A 14 -15.93 2.09 -3.74
N VAL A 15 -14.97 2.35 -4.63
CA VAL A 15 -15.23 2.76 -6.02
C VAL A 15 -16.06 1.69 -6.75
N ARG A 16 -15.75 0.41 -6.55
CA ARG A 16 -16.52 -0.69 -7.13
C ARG A 16 -17.97 -0.70 -6.66
N LEU A 17 -18.24 -0.40 -5.39
CA LEU A 17 -19.61 -0.29 -4.88
C LEU A 17 -20.41 0.86 -5.52
N VAL A 18 -19.74 1.95 -5.89
CA VAL A 18 -20.35 3.09 -6.56
C VAL A 18 -20.61 2.79 -8.05
N VAL A 19 -19.60 2.29 -8.76
CA VAL A 19 -19.67 2.07 -10.22
C VAL A 19 -20.50 0.83 -10.57
N ARG A 20 -20.48 -0.19 -9.71
CA ARG A 20 -21.20 -1.44 -9.91
C ARG A 20 -21.93 -1.85 -8.63
N PRO A 21 -23.10 -1.24 -8.36
CA PRO A 21 -23.89 -1.54 -7.17
C PRO A 21 -24.18 -3.05 -7.07
N PRO A 22 -24.07 -3.64 -5.87
CA PRO A 22 -24.33 -5.07 -5.68
C PRO A 22 -25.82 -5.38 -5.82
N ILE A 23 -26.11 -6.59 -6.28
CA ILE A 23 -27.46 -7.15 -6.34
C ILE A 23 -27.58 -8.20 -5.23
N ILE A 24 -28.53 -8.00 -4.32
CA ILE A 24 -28.84 -8.94 -3.24
C ILE A 24 -30.27 -9.40 -3.41
N SER A 25 -30.49 -10.71 -3.52
CA SER A 25 -31.83 -11.29 -3.76
C SER A 25 -32.55 -10.72 -4.99
N GLY A 26 -31.79 -10.39 -6.05
CA GLY A 26 -32.33 -9.78 -7.27
C GLY A 26 -32.61 -8.28 -7.18
N GLN A 27 -32.35 -7.64 -6.04
CA GLN A 27 -32.54 -6.20 -5.84
C GLN A 27 -31.20 -5.46 -5.84
N ILE A 28 -31.13 -4.33 -6.55
CA ILE A 28 -29.96 -3.45 -6.51
C ILE A 28 -29.92 -2.72 -5.16
N VAL A 29 -28.80 -2.81 -4.45
CA VAL A 29 -28.60 -2.13 -3.18
C VAL A 29 -27.82 -0.84 -3.39
N ASN A 30 -28.42 0.30 -3.05
CA ASN A 30 -27.80 1.61 -3.22
C ASN A 30 -26.82 1.91 -2.08
N LEU A 31 -25.56 1.57 -2.30
CA LEU A 31 -24.45 1.88 -1.39
C LEU A 31 -23.68 3.13 -1.82
N GLY A 32 -24.11 3.83 -2.88
CA GLY A 32 -23.32 4.91 -3.48
C GLY A 32 -22.98 6.03 -2.50
N ARG A 33 -23.96 6.50 -1.73
CA ARG A 33 -23.76 7.54 -0.72
C ARG A 33 -22.82 7.08 0.40
N GLY A 34 -23.09 5.91 0.99
CA GLY A 34 -22.26 5.38 2.09
C GLY A 34 -20.83 5.07 1.63
N ALA A 35 -20.65 4.58 0.41
CA ALA A 35 -19.34 4.37 -0.18
C ALA A 35 -18.59 5.68 -0.41
N PHE A 36 -19.29 6.75 -0.85
CA PHE A 36 -18.69 8.07 -1.00
C PHE A 36 -18.25 8.68 0.33
N GLU A 37 -19.11 8.61 1.35
CA GLU A 37 -18.77 9.06 2.71
C GLU A 37 -17.56 8.28 3.24
N ALA A 38 -17.52 6.96 3.06
CA ALA A 38 -16.39 6.13 3.45
C ALA A 38 -15.09 6.49 2.71
N MET A 39 -15.16 6.83 1.41
CA MET A 39 -13.98 7.29 0.66
C MET A 39 -13.43 8.58 1.26
N ALA A 40 -14.28 9.56 1.55
CA ALA A 40 -13.87 10.81 2.19
C ALA A 40 -13.23 10.56 3.57
N HIS A 41 -13.79 9.63 4.35
CA HIS A 41 -13.22 9.24 5.64
C HIS A 41 -11.84 8.61 5.52
N VAL A 42 -11.63 7.69 4.58
CA VAL A 42 -10.32 7.06 4.34
C VAL A 42 -9.29 8.12 3.95
N VAL A 43 -9.63 9.04 3.05
CA VAL A 43 -8.75 10.14 2.64
C VAL A 43 -8.38 11.03 3.83
N SER A 44 -9.34 11.40 4.67
CA SER A 44 -9.10 12.19 5.88
C SER A 44 -8.19 11.47 6.88
N LEU A 45 -8.34 10.15 7.02
CA LEU A 45 -7.52 9.35 7.92
C LEU A 45 -6.08 9.24 7.40
N VAL A 46 -5.91 9.02 6.09
CA VAL A 46 -4.58 9.01 5.45
C VAL A 46 -3.91 10.37 5.61
N HIS A 47 -4.62 11.46 5.35
CA HIS A 47 -4.09 12.81 5.51
C HIS A 47 -3.56 13.05 6.93
N ARG A 48 -4.39 12.77 7.95
CA ARG A 48 -4.00 12.93 9.37
C ARG A 48 -2.87 11.99 9.79
N SER A 49 -2.83 10.76 9.28
CA SER A 49 -1.70 9.85 9.57
C SER A 49 -0.38 10.37 9.00
N LEU A 50 -0.43 11.07 7.88
CA LEU A 50 0.76 11.61 7.22
C LEU A 50 1.24 12.93 7.83
N GLU A 51 0.38 13.73 8.47
CA GLU A 51 0.78 14.98 9.13
C GLU A 51 1.91 14.76 10.16
N ALA A 52 1.88 13.66 10.90
CA ALA A 52 2.93 13.32 11.88
C ALA A 52 4.17 12.65 11.25
N ALA A 53 4.07 12.23 9.99
CA ALA A 53 5.12 11.49 9.27
C ALA A 53 5.89 12.36 8.27
N GLN A 54 5.62 13.68 8.23
CA GLN A 54 6.32 14.62 7.36
C GLN A 54 7.70 14.96 7.93
N ASP A 55 8.72 15.02 7.07
CA ASP A 55 10.01 15.57 7.46
C ASP A 55 9.96 17.11 7.56
N ALA A 56 11.05 17.73 8.00
CA ALA A 56 11.15 19.18 8.15
C ALA A 56 10.97 19.97 6.83
N ARG A 57 10.90 19.29 5.68
CA ARG A 57 10.68 19.85 4.35
C ARG A 57 9.28 19.52 3.80
N GLY A 58 8.45 18.81 4.56
CA GLY A 58 7.09 18.41 4.18
C GLY A 58 7.04 17.10 3.36
N HIS A 59 8.14 16.36 3.22
CA HIS A 59 8.14 15.08 2.51
C HIS A 59 7.66 13.95 3.39
N CYS A 60 6.86 13.04 2.82
CA CYS A 60 6.36 11.85 3.47
C CYS A 60 7.05 10.60 2.89
N PRO A 61 8.22 10.17 3.42
CA PRO A 61 8.97 9.04 2.85
C PRO A 61 8.17 7.73 2.85
N GLN A 62 7.27 7.55 3.83
CA GLN A 62 6.39 6.38 3.92
C GLN A 62 5.36 6.35 2.79
N LEU A 63 4.75 7.49 2.46
CA LEU A 63 3.86 7.62 1.31
C LEU A 63 4.62 7.39 0.00
N ALA A 64 5.81 7.98 -0.14
CA ALA A 64 6.63 7.84 -1.33
C ALA A 64 7.02 6.37 -1.59
N ALA A 65 7.48 5.67 -0.54
CA ALA A 65 7.80 4.24 -0.63
C ALA A 65 6.55 3.41 -0.97
N TYR A 66 5.42 3.69 -0.34
CA TYR A 66 4.18 2.99 -0.65
C TYR A 66 3.75 3.19 -2.11
N ILE A 67 3.74 4.43 -2.61
CA ILE A 67 3.39 4.70 -4.01
C ILE A 67 4.33 3.95 -4.95
N HIS A 68 5.63 3.98 -4.63
CA HIS A 68 6.67 3.29 -5.39
C HIS A 68 6.42 1.79 -5.52
N TYR A 69 5.95 1.12 -4.47
CA TYR A 69 5.75 -0.33 -4.46
C TYR A 69 4.33 -0.77 -4.85
N ALA A 70 3.29 -0.04 -4.46
CA ALA A 70 1.89 -0.45 -4.68
C ALA A 70 1.39 -0.18 -6.11
N PHE A 71 1.96 0.80 -6.81
CA PHE A 71 1.52 1.20 -8.15
C PHE A 71 2.51 0.84 -9.26
N ARG A 72 3.55 0.05 -8.95
CA ARG A 72 4.47 -0.47 -9.96
C ARG A 72 4.05 -1.83 -10.46
N LEU A 73 4.26 -2.05 -11.75
CA LEU A 73 4.01 -3.32 -12.40
C LEU A 73 5.12 -4.32 -12.00
N PRO A 74 4.79 -5.55 -11.58
CA PRO A 74 5.78 -6.59 -11.32
C PRO A 74 6.67 -6.79 -12.56
N GLY A 75 7.98 -6.60 -12.42
CA GLY A 75 8.96 -6.70 -13.52
C GLY A 75 9.59 -5.38 -13.97
N THR A 76 9.12 -4.23 -13.47
CA THR A 76 9.89 -2.97 -13.54
C THR A 76 10.86 -2.87 -12.35
N GLU A 77 11.83 -3.78 -12.30
CA GLU A 77 13.01 -3.56 -11.46
C GLU A 77 13.60 -2.19 -11.85
N PRO A 78 13.86 -1.28 -10.89
CA PRO A 78 14.68 -0.13 -11.20
C PRO A 78 16.01 -0.71 -11.64
N SER A 79 16.34 -0.59 -12.93
CA SER A 79 17.68 -0.91 -13.39
C SER A 79 18.63 -0.14 -12.48
N LEU A 80 19.34 -0.88 -11.61
CA LEU A 80 20.48 -0.37 -10.88
C LEU A 80 21.32 0.40 -11.92
N PRO A 81 21.85 1.59 -11.60
CA PRO A 81 22.78 2.26 -12.52
C PRO A 81 23.82 1.23 -12.92
N ASP A 82 23.88 1.01 -14.23
CA ASP A 82 24.71 0.06 -14.95
C ASP A 82 26.05 -0.20 -14.22
N GLY A 83 26.24 -1.43 -13.71
CA GLY A 83 27.57 -1.90 -13.31
C GLY A 83 27.82 -2.41 -11.89
N ALA A 84 26.84 -2.85 -11.09
CA ALA A 84 27.13 -3.60 -9.85
C ALA A 84 26.53 -5.01 -9.87
N PRO A 85 27.33 -6.06 -9.57
CA PRO A 85 26.87 -7.44 -9.61
C PRO A 85 25.80 -7.71 -8.54
N PRO A 86 24.91 -8.69 -8.77
CA PRO A 86 23.83 -9.00 -7.83
C PRO A 86 24.44 -9.38 -6.48
N VAL A 87 24.04 -8.66 -5.42
CA VAL A 87 24.36 -9.06 -4.05
C VAL A 87 23.63 -10.37 -3.81
N THR A 88 24.33 -11.48 -4.03
CA THR A 88 23.92 -12.79 -3.57
C THR A 88 23.77 -12.68 -2.06
N VAL A 89 22.53 -12.71 -1.58
CA VAL A 89 22.21 -12.90 -0.16
C VAL A 89 22.71 -14.28 0.22
N GLN A 90 23.97 -14.35 0.66
CA GLN A 90 24.52 -15.54 1.28
C GLN A 90 23.94 -15.64 2.69
N ALA A 91 22.76 -16.25 2.80
CA ALA A 91 22.22 -16.72 4.06
C ALA A 91 23.06 -17.92 4.53
N ALA A 92 24.25 -17.66 5.07
CA ALA A 92 25.05 -18.67 5.76
C ALA A 92 24.58 -18.78 7.21
N THR A 93 23.48 -19.51 7.39
CA THR A 93 23.12 -20.11 8.67
C THR A 93 24.18 -21.14 9.03
N LEU A 94 25.03 -20.88 10.02
CA LEU A 94 25.78 -21.92 10.69
C LEU A 94 25.50 -21.87 12.19
N ALA A 95 24.52 -22.69 12.58
CA ALA A 95 24.22 -23.01 13.96
C ALA A 95 25.11 -24.18 14.44
N ARG A 96 25.62 -24.00 15.66
CA ARG A 96 26.02 -24.98 16.70
C ARG A 96 27.06 -26.07 16.38
N GLY A 97 28.09 -26.10 17.23
CA GLY A 97 28.87 -27.29 17.60
C GLY A 97 29.59 -27.09 18.92
N SER A 98 28.96 -27.53 20.01
CA SER A 98 29.61 -27.73 21.32
C SER A 98 30.45 -29.01 21.29
N GLY A 99 31.62 -29.00 21.93
CA GLY A 99 32.29 -30.22 22.39
C GLY A 99 33.74 -30.39 21.91
N ARG A 100 34.71 -30.05 22.76
CA ARG A 100 35.49 -30.99 23.58
C ARG A 100 36.49 -30.23 24.45
#